data_AF-A0A7Y3C135-F1
#
_entry.id   AF-A0A7Y3C135-F1
#
_cell.length_a   1.000
_cell.length_b   1.000
_cell.length_c   1.000
_cell.angle_alpha   90.00
_cell.angle_beta   90.00
_cell.angle_gamma   90.00
#
_symmetry.space_group_name_H-M   'P 1'
#
loop_
_entity.id
_entity.type
_entity.pdbx_description
1 polymer ?
#
loop_
_entity_poly.entity_id
_entity_poly.type
_entity_poly.pdbx_seq_one_letter_code
_entity_poly.pdbx_strand_id
1 'polypeptide(L)'
;MILPTLRSSLSRRDAQQLVDLLGRHDESLREGAQARLDEAGIDALLDDPRLPASLLSDPEIAVRPEVVFYVLVRHALLEGGVEEVAVADYVASMVVAFGQGGRAYTVRNGGEVNYRYLVDLVRDLNEAAPREAFLIRTHMGNYALWLTGLFPDFLQARVRRRGAPPIEY
;
A
#
# COMPACT_ATOMS: atom_id res chain seq x y z
N MET A 1 -9.67 -0.77 11.42
CA MET A 1 -8.27 -0.41 11.70
C MET A 1 -7.41 -1.13 10.68
N ILE A 2 -6.35 -0.48 10.20
CA ILE A 2 -5.39 -1.13 9.29
C ILE A 2 -4.40 -1.91 10.15
N LEU A 3 -4.19 -3.17 9.79
CA LEU A 3 -3.22 -4.04 10.43
C LEU A 3 -2.09 -4.31 9.43
N PRO A 4 -0.82 -4.04 9.78
CA PRO A 4 0.33 -4.36 8.93
C PRO A 4 0.56 -5.88 8.99
N THR A 5 -0.04 -6.60 8.05
CA THR A 5 0.04 -8.06 8.00
C THR A 5 0.37 -8.57 6.61
N LEU A 6 0.51 -7.70 5.61
CA LEU A 6 0.74 -8.13 4.23
C LEU A 6 2.05 -8.90 4.13
N ARG A 7 3.12 -8.37 4.73
CA ARG A 7 4.44 -9.00 4.73
C ARG A 7 4.43 -10.38 5.37
N SER A 8 3.72 -10.54 6.49
CA SER A 8 3.56 -11.83 7.15
C SER A 8 2.63 -12.79 6.41
N SER A 9 1.76 -12.28 5.52
CA SER A 9 0.83 -13.08 4.72
C SER A 9 1.44 -13.61 3.42
N LEU A 10 2.68 -13.22 3.11
CA LEU A 10 3.41 -13.69 1.94
C LEU A 10 3.73 -15.18 2.11
N SER A 11 3.28 -15.97 1.14
CA SER A 11 3.45 -17.41 1.12
C SER A 11 4.68 -17.81 0.32
N ARG A 12 5.10 -19.08 0.49
CA ARG A 12 6.13 -19.68 -0.37
C ARG A 12 5.75 -19.63 -1.86
N ARG A 13 4.47 -19.73 -2.18
CA ARG A 13 3.98 -19.61 -3.56
C ARG A 13 4.26 -18.21 -4.11
N ASP A 14 3.98 -17.16 -3.32
CA ASP A 14 4.24 -15.79 -3.76
C ASP A 14 5.75 -15.59 -3.99
N ALA A 15 6.60 -16.09 -3.09
CA ALA A 15 8.05 -16.03 -3.25
C ALA A 15 8.51 -16.71 -4.56
N GLN A 16 7.99 -17.90 -4.86
CA GLN A 16 8.33 -18.59 -6.11
C GLN A 16 7.88 -17.82 -7.35
N GLN A 17 6.68 -17.23 -7.32
CA GLN A 17 6.20 -16.41 -8.42
C GLN A 17 7.08 -15.18 -8.67
N LEU A 18 7.67 -14.59 -7.62
CA LEU A 18 8.64 -13.49 -7.76
C LEU A 18 9.98 -13.97 -8.35
N VAL A 19 10.45 -15.17 -7.98
CA VAL A 19 11.64 -15.79 -8.60
C VAL A 19 11.40 -16.03 -10.09
N ASP A 20 10.26 -16.63 -10.43
CA ASP A 20 9.88 -16.93 -11.82
C ASP A 20 9.73 -15.63 -12.64
N LEU A 21 9.19 -14.58 -12.02
CA LEU A 21 9.05 -13.26 -12.63
C LEU A 21 10.40 -12.63 -12.96
N LEU A 22 11.36 -12.65 -12.03
CA LEU A 22 12.71 -12.12 -12.25
C LEU A 22 13.49 -12.93 -13.29
N GLY A 23 13.27 -14.24 -13.32
CA GLY A 23 13.95 -15.19 -14.18
C GLY A 23 13.29 -15.43 -15.54
N ARG A 24 12.14 -14.81 -15.83
CA ARG A 24 11.29 -15.18 -16.99
C ARG A 24 12.03 -15.19 -18.32
N HIS A 25 12.99 -14.28 -18.48
CA HIS A 25 13.75 -14.11 -19.73
C HIS A 25 15.23 -14.47 -19.58
N ASP A 26 15.68 -14.85 -18.38
CA ASP A 26 17.08 -15.15 -18.09
C ASP A 26 17.19 -16.19 -16.98
N GLU A 27 17.67 -17.37 -17.36
CA GLU A 27 17.87 -18.51 -16.46
C GLU A 27 18.86 -18.21 -15.34
N SER A 28 19.94 -17.47 -15.63
CA SER A 28 20.93 -17.10 -14.63
C SER A 28 20.34 -16.16 -13.58
N LEU A 29 19.44 -15.26 -14.00
CA LEU A 29 18.70 -14.41 -13.07
C LEU A 29 17.74 -15.22 -12.20
N ARG A 30 17.14 -16.28 -12.75
CA ARG A 30 16.28 -17.20 -12.00
C ARG A 30 17.07 -17.92 -10.91
N GLU A 31 18.21 -18.51 -11.26
CA GLU A 31 19.10 -19.19 -10.32
C GLU A 31 19.59 -18.23 -9.22
N GLY A 32 20.00 -17.02 -9.59
CA GLY A 32 20.44 -16.00 -8.64
C GLY A 32 19.31 -15.46 -7.74
N ALA A 33 18.07 -15.39 -8.23
CA ALA A 33 16.91 -15.07 -7.41
C ALA A 33 16.56 -16.21 -6.45
N GLN A 34 16.63 -17.46 -6.91
CA GLN A 34 16.42 -18.64 -6.08
C GLN A 34 17.45 -18.74 -4.96
N ALA A 35 18.73 -18.59 -5.26
CA ALA A 35 19.80 -18.63 -4.27
C ALA A 35 19.60 -17.56 -3.17
N ARG A 36 19.23 -16.32 -3.54
CA ARG A 36 18.93 -15.27 -2.54
C ARG A 36 17.73 -15.59 -1.68
N LEU A 37 16.67 -16.16 -2.27
CA LEU A 37 15.51 -16.59 -1.51
C LEU A 37 15.89 -17.66 -0.48
N ASP A 38 16.78 -18.58 -0.84
CA ASP A 38 17.22 -19.67 0.03
C ASP A 38 18.19 -19.17 1.13
N GLU A 39 19.08 -18.22 0.81
CA GLU A 39 20.11 -17.71 1.73
C GLU A 39 19.61 -16.60 2.66
N ALA A 40 18.88 -15.63 2.12
CA ALA A 40 18.50 -14.38 2.80
C ALA A 40 16.99 -14.22 2.98
N GLY A 41 16.20 -15.16 2.45
CA GLY A 41 14.75 -15.14 2.55
C GLY A 41 14.09 -14.16 1.58
N ILE A 42 12.78 -14.00 1.75
CA ILE A 42 11.94 -13.25 0.80
C ILE A 42 12.23 -11.74 0.79
N ASP A 43 12.74 -11.15 1.87
CA ASP A 43 13.05 -9.70 1.90
C ASP A 43 14.13 -9.34 0.87
N ALA A 44 15.16 -10.17 0.72
CA ALA A 44 16.20 -9.97 -0.28
C ALA A 44 15.69 -10.08 -1.72
N LEU A 45 14.57 -10.79 -1.91
CA LEU A 45 13.88 -10.88 -3.19
C LEU A 45 12.99 -9.64 -3.43
N LEU A 46 12.27 -9.21 -2.40
CA LEU A 46 11.38 -8.04 -2.43
C LEU A 46 12.13 -6.73 -2.60
N ASP A 47 13.40 -6.67 -2.20
CA ASP A 47 14.28 -5.51 -2.37
C ASP A 47 15.09 -5.57 -3.68
N ASP A 48 14.87 -6.57 -4.55
CA ASP A 48 15.55 -6.65 -5.84
C ASP A 48 15.14 -5.47 -6.75
N PRO A 49 16.07 -4.59 -7.15
CA PRO A 49 15.76 -3.38 -7.92
C PRO A 49 15.13 -3.66 -9.30
N ARG A 50 15.23 -4.89 -9.81
CA ARG A 50 14.63 -5.30 -11.09
C ARG A 50 13.16 -5.64 -10.94
N LEU A 51 12.70 -5.98 -9.73
CA LEU A 51 11.37 -6.52 -9.49
C LEU A 51 10.23 -5.57 -9.92
N PRO A 52 10.27 -4.25 -9.67
CA PRO A 52 9.22 -3.34 -10.13
C PRO A 52 9.10 -3.29 -11.65
N ALA A 53 10.23 -3.21 -12.36
CA ALA A 53 10.25 -3.18 -13.80
C ALA A 53 9.71 -4.50 -14.38
N SER A 54 10.10 -5.64 -13.81
CA SER A 54 9.58 -6.94 -14.21
C SER A 54 8.08 -7.06 -13.98
N LEU A 55 7.57 -6.59 -12.82
CA LEU A 55 6.13 -6.60 -12.50
C LEU A 55 5.32 -5.77 -13.51
N LEU A 56 5.77 -4.56 -13.83
CA LEU A 56 5.03 -3.63 -14.70
C LEU A 56 5.11 -3.99 -16.18
N SER A 57 6.13 -4.74 -16.58
CA SER A 57 6.36 -5.12 -17.99
C SER A 57 5.76 -6.49 -18.33
N ASP A 58 5.34 -7.26 -17.33
CA ASP A 58 4.79 -8.60 -17.53
C ASP A 58 3.32 -8.53 -17.99
N PRO A 59 2.98 -9.06 -19.18
CA PRO A 59 1.60 -9.10 -19.64
C PRO A 59 0.74 -10.12 -18.89
N GLU A 60 1.33 -11.11 -18.21
CA GLU A 60 0.64 -12.21 -17.53
C GLU A 60 1.02 -12.26 -16.05
N ILE A 61 0.77 -11.17 -15.33
CA ILE A 61 1.02 -11.09 -13.88
C ILE A 61 0.17 -12.15 -13.15
N ALA A 62 0.81 -13.26 -12.78
CA ALA A 62 0.20 -14.32 -11.98
C ALA A 62 0.28 -14.08 -10.46
N VAL A 63 0.88 -12.95 -10.06
CA VAL A 63 1.11 -12.55 -8.67
C VAL A 63 -0.16 -11.93 -8.08
N ARG A 64 -0.44 -12.21 -6.80
CA ARG A 64 -1.61 -11.63 -6.12
C ARG A 64 -1.49 -10.10 -6.05
N PRO A 65 -2.59 -9.34 -6.22
CA PRO A 65 -2.56 -7.87 -6.17
C PRO A 65 -1.88 -7.30 -4.92
N GLU A 66 -2.08 -7.94 -3.77
CA GLU A 66 -1.48 -7.52 -2.50
C GLU A 66 0.05 -7.55 -2.52
N VAL A 67 0.63 -8.55 -3.20
CA VAL A 67 2.08 -8.68 -3.36
C VAL A 67 2.60 -7.61 -4.31
N VAL A 68 1.86 -7.35 -5.40
CA VAL A 68 2.19 -6.26 -6.33
C VAL A 68 2.23 -4.92 -5.59
N PHE A 69 1.19 -4.58 -4.82
CA PHE A 69 1.16 -3.34 -4.05
C PHE A 69 2.26 -3.28 -3.00
N TYR A 70 2.57 -4.39 -2.33
CA TYR A 70 3.69 -4.43 -1.39
C TYR A 70 5.01 -4.09 -2.07
N VAL A 71 5.32 -4.72 -3.21
CA VAL A 71 6.58 -4.45 -3.95
C VAL A 71 6.64 -3.00 -4.41
N LEU A 72 5.57 -2.47 -5.02
CA LEU A 72 5.56 -1.09 -5.50
C LEU A 72 5.74 -0.08 -4.34
N VAL A 73 5.06 -0.28 -3.21
CA VAL A 73 5.22 0.56 -2.02
C VAL A 73 6.62 0.43 -1.44
N ARG A 74 7.15 -0.79 -1.34
CA ARG A 74 8.49 -1.05 -0.80
C ARG A 74 9.55 -0.29 -1.60
N HIS A 75 9.51 -0.39 -2.93
CA HIS A 75 10.49 0.29 -3.77
C HIS A 75 10.31 1.82 -3.77
N ALA A 76 9.09 2.34 -3.78
CA ALA A 76 8.86 3.78 -3.65
C ALA A 76 9.40 4.35 -2.33
N LEU A 77 9.27 3.59 -1.23
CA LEU A 77 9.83 3.97 0.07
C LEU A 77 11.36 3.87 0.10
N LEU A 78 11.94 2.83 -0.49
CA LEU A 78 13.40 2.71 -0.62
C LEU A 78 14.00 3.85 -1.44
N GLU A 79 13.36 4.23 -2.55
CA GLU A 79 13.76 5.40 -3.35
C GLU A 79 13.69 6.71 -2.54
N GLY A 80 12.74 6.79 -1.61
CA GLY A 80 12.60 7.89 -0.64
C GLY A 80 13.51 7.80 0.59
N GLY A 81 14.38 6.78 0.68
CA GLY A 81 15.28 6.56 1.81
C GLY A 81 14.62 5.99 3.08
N VAL A 82 13.44 5.39 2.96
CA VAL A 82 12.72 4.73 4.05
C VAL A 82 12.94 3.23 3.96
N GLU A 83 13.81 2.70 4.81
CA GLU A 83 14.26 1.30 4.78
C GLU A 83 13.44 0.39 5.70
N GLU A 84 12.63 0.93 6.60
CA GLU A 84 11.89 0.18 7.59
C GLU A 84 10.81 -0.71 6.97
N VAL A 85 11.01 -2.03 7.05
CA VAL A 85 10.07 -3.05 6.55
C VAL A 85 8.67 -2.89 7.17
N ALA A 86 8.60 -2.51 8.45
CA ALA A 86 7.34 -2.28 9.14
C ALA A 86 6.54 -1.10 8.56
N VAL A 87 7.23 -0.06 8.07
CA VAL A 87 6.59 1.08 7.41
C VAL A 87 6.06 0.66 6.04
N ALA A 88 6.85 -0.09 5.27
CA ALA A 88 6.41 -0.65 4.00
C ALA A 88 5.18 -1.56 4.16
N ASP A 89 5.18 -2.45 5.15
CA ASP A 89 4.05 -3.33 5.44
C ASP A 89 2.80 -2.56 5.82
N TYR A 90 2.92 -1.55 6.69
CA TYR A 90 1.80 -0.70 7.07
C TYR A 90 1.21 0.09 5.89
N VAL A 91 2.06 0.73 5.09
CA VAL A 91 1.61 1.54 3.95
C VAL A 91 0.99 0.65 2.87
N ALA A 92 1.60 -0.51 2.57
CA ALA A 92 1.03 -1.46 1.63
C ALA A 92 -0.32 -2.01 2.14
N SER A 93 -0.41 -2.37 3.43
CA SER A 93 -1.66 -2.81 4.06
C SER A 93 -2.73 -1.72 3.97
N MET A 94 -2.36 -0.46 4.13
CA MET A 94 -3.27 0.67 3.95
C MET A 94 -3.75 0.79 2.51
N VAL A 95 -2.84 0.71 1.53
CA VAL A 95 -3.17 0.79 0.10
C VAL A 95 -4.17 -0.30 -0.28
N VAL A 96 -3.89 -1.54 0.10
CA VAL A 96 -4.78 -2.68 -0.16
C VAL A 96 -6.12 -2.50 0.54
N ALA A 97 -6.12 -2.10 1.82
CA ALA A 97 -7.36 -1.92 2.57
C ALA A 97 -8.24 -0.81 1.98
N PHE A 98 -7.65 0.32 1.60
CA PHE A 98 -8.40 1.50 1.13
C PHE A 98 -8.76 1.44 -0.36
N GLY A 99 -8.01 0.69 -1.16
CA GLY A 99 -8.31 0.44 -2.57
C GLY A 99 -9.58 -0.39 -2.81
N GLN A 100 -10.11 -1.07 -1.77
CA GLN A 100 -11.27 -1.94 -1.89
C GLN A 100 -12.59 -1.23 -1.52
N GLY A 101 -13.55 -1.20 -2.45
CA GLY A 101 -14.99 -1.06 -2.14
C GLY A 101 -15.40 0.16 -1.30
N GLY A 102 -14.70 1.30 -1.41
CA GLY A 102 -15.00 2.51 -0.65
C GLY A 102 -14.57 2.46 0.82
N ARG A 103 -13.74 1.49 1.23
CA ARG A 103 -13.24 1.34 2.60
C ARG A 103 -12.50 2.56 3.13
N ALA A 104 -11.88 3.34 2.24
CA ALA A 104 -11.24 4.60 2.59
C ALA A 104 -12.23 5.61 3.23
N TYR A 105 -13.50 5.53 2.88
CA TYR A 105 -14.53 6.49 3.31
C TYR A 105 -15.33 5.99 4.51
N THR A 106 -15.08 4.81 5.04
CA THR A 106 -15.84 4.24 6.15
C THR A 106 -14.93 3.98 7.35
N VAL A 107 -15.28 4.46 8.54
CA VAL A 107 -14.47 4.15 9.75
C VAL A 107 -14.62 2.67 10.13
N ARG A 108 -15.86 2.15 10.03
CA ARG A 108 -16.24 0.75 10.34
C ARG A 108 -16.58 -0.02 9.06
N ASN A 109 -16.17 -1.29 9.01
CA ASN A 109 -16.62 -2.20 7.94
C ASN A 109 -18.14 -2.36 8.06
N GLY A 110 -18.88 -2.05 6.99
CA GLY A 110 -20.35 -2.10 6.97
C GLY A 110 -21.04 -0.93 7.69
N GLY A 111 -20.32 0.14 8.04
CA GLY A 111 -20.95 1.36 8.53
C GLY A 111 -21.68 2.11 7.41
N GLU A 112 -22.84 2.70 7.72
CA GLU A 112 -23.62 3.50 6.76
C GLU A 112 -22.98 4.88 6.51
N VAL A 113 -22.18 5.38 7.46
CA VAL A 113 -21.55 6.70 7.38
C VAL A 113 -20.33 6.67 6.47
N ASN A 114 -20.39 7.46 5.40
CA ASN A 114 -19.30 7.69 4.45
C ASN A 114 -18.69 9.07 4.64
N TYR A 115 -17.46 9.11 5.14
CA TYR A 115 -16.65 10.30 5.31
C TYR A 115 -15.96 10.67 4.01
N ARG A 116 -16.25 11.86 3.46
CA ARG A 116 -15.55 12.39 2.28
C ARG A 116 -14.59 13.53 2.63
N TYR A 117 -14.73 14.08 3.83
CA TYR A 117 -13.93 15.20 4.30
C TYR A 117 -13.37 14.89 5.70
N LEU A 118 -12.13 15.29 5.94
CA LEU A 118 -11.51 15.17 7.26
C LEU A 118 -12.28 15.97 8.33
N VAL A 119 -12.92 17.08 7.94
CA VAL A 119 -13.71 17.90 8.88
C VAL A 119 -14.91 17.15 9.45
N ASP A 120 -15.50 16.23 8.69
CA ASP A 120 -16.62 15.40 9.15
C ASP A 120 -16.13 14.41 10.21
N LEU A 121 -14.94 13.82 10.01
CA LEU A 121 -14.29 12.96 11.01
C LEU A 121 -13.95 13.73 12.29
N VAL A 122 -13.47 14.98 12.18
CA VAL A 122 -13.16 15.83 13.35
C VAL A 122 -14.43 16.20 14.12
N ARG A 123 -15.53 16.51 13.42
CA ARG A 123 -16.81 16.78 14.05
C ARG A 123 -17.30 15.58 14.84
N ASP A 124 -17.36 14.40 14.21
CA ASP A 124 -17.84 13.18 14.85
C ASP A 124 -16.94 12.76 16.02
N LEU A 125 -15.63 13.03 15.93
CA LEU A 125 -14.69 12.78 17.01
C LEU A 125 -15.04 13.54 18.32
N ASN A 126 -15.59 14.74 18.22
CA ASN A 126 -15.94 15.56 19.38
C ASN A 126 -17.17 15.04 20.13
N GLU A 127 -18.03 14.28 19.45
CA GLU A 127 -19.27 13.73 20.00
C GLU A 127 -19.16 12.23 20.34
N ALA A 128 -18.08 11.56 19.89
CA ALA A 128 -17.90 10.12 19.99
C ALA A 128 -17.56 9.61 21.40
N ALA A 129 -18.13 8.44 21.75
CA ALA A 129 -17.73 7.69 22.93
C ALA A 129 -16.25 7.22 22.83
N PRO A 130 -15.54 6.93 23.94
CA PRO A 130 -14.08 6.70 23.93
C PRO A 130 -13.57 5.68 22.91
N ARG A 131 -14.27 4.54 22.76
CA ARG A 131 -13.90 3.49 21.81
C ARG A 131 -14.05 3.95 20.36
N GLU A 132 -15.12 4.67 20.06
CA GLU A 132 -15.40 5.20 18.72
C GLU A 132 -14.42 6.33 18.39
N ALA A 133 -14.16 7.21 19.34
CA ALA A 133 -13.17 8.27 19.21
C ALA A 133 -11.77 7.72 18.89
N PHE A 134 -11.38 6.58 19.47
CA PHE A 134 -10.14 5.89 19.11
C PHE A 134 -10.13 5.39 17.65
N LEU A 135 -11.23 4.78 17.20
CA LEU A 135 -11.35 4.29 15.82
C LEU A 135 -11.34 5.44 14.81
N ILE A 136 -12.03 6.55 15.11
CA ILE A 136 -12.05 7.76 14.29
C ILE A 136 -10.64 8.35 14.21
N ARG A 137 -9.92 8.51 15.33
CA ARG A 137 -8.53 9.02 15.33
C ARG A 137 -7.62 8.16 14.46
N THR A 138 -7.70 6.83 14.63
CA THR A 138 -6.87 5.91 13.85
C THR A 138 -7.20 5.99 12.36
N HIS A 139 -8.48 6.00 12.00
CA HIS A 139 -8.91 6.11 10.60
C HIS A 139 -8.53 7.46 9.99
N MET A 140 -8.68 8.56 10.74
CA MET A 140 -8.32 9.90 10.30
C MET A 140 -6.84 10.02 9.94
N GLY A 141 -5.94 9.43 10.73
CA GLY A 141 -4.51 9.37 10.40
C GLY A 141 -4.23 8.63 9.09
N ASN A 142 -4.81 7.43 8.94
CA ASN A 142 -4.69 6.64 7.71
C ASN A 142 -5.27 7.39 6.50
N TYR A 143 -6.42 8.04 6.69
CA TYR A 143 -7.14 8.75 5.62
C TYR A 143 -6.40 10.01 5.17
N ALA A 144 -5.80 10.75 6.11
CA ALA A 144 -4.93 11.87 5.78
C ALA A 144 -3.70 11.42 4.96
N LEU A 145 -3.05 10.31 5.36
CA LEU A 145 -1.91 9.76 4.61
C LEU A 145 -2.34 9.29 3.20
N TRP A 146 -3.49 8.64 3.08
CA TRP A 146 -4.06 8.23 1.80
C TRP A 146 -4.34 9.41 0.86
N LEU A 147 -4.99 10.47 1.37
CA LEU A 147 -5.31 11.64 0.57
C LEU A 147 -4.06 12.40 0.11
N THR A 148 -3.05 12.50 0.98
CA THR A 148 -1.84 13.30 0.70
C THR A 148 -0.77 12.54 -0.08
N GLY A 149 -0.64 11.22 0.14
CA GLY A 149 0.46 10.43 -0.40
C GLY A 149 0.16 9.65 -1.68
N LEU A 150 -1.09 9.24 -1.91
CA LEU A 150 -1.42 8.34 -3.04
C LEU A 150 -2.17 9.01 -4.19
N PHE A 151 -2.65 10.25 -3.99
CA PHE A 151 -3.37 10.96 -5.04
C PHE A 151 -3.10 12.47 -5.08
N PRO A 152 -1.84 12.91 -5.25
CA PRO A 152 -1.55 14.31 -5.54
C PRO A 152 -2.33 14.78 -6.77
N ASP A 153 -2.46 13.95 -7.81
CA ASP A 153 -3.24 14.26 -9.01
C ASP A 153 -4.74 14.36 -8.76
N PHE A 154 -5.31 13.61 -7.81
CA PHE A 154 -6.71 13.76 -7.43
C PHE A 154 -6.94 15.11 -6.74
N LEU A 155 -6.02 15.50 -5.86
CA LEU A 155 -6.05 16.81 -5.22
C LEU A 155 -5.89 17.90 -6.28
N GLN A 156 -4.90 17.81 -7.17
CA GLN A 156 -4.72 18.75 -8.28
C GLN A 156 -5.96 18.81 -9.19
N ALA A 157 -6.57 17.68 -9.53
CA ALA A 157 -7.80 17.64 -10.32
C ALA A 157 -8.98 18.31 -9.60
N ARG A 158 -9.10 18.13 -8.28
CA ARG A 158 -10.10 18.85 -7.47
C ARG A 158 -9.80 20.34 -7.39
N VAL A 159 -8.55 20.76 -7.22
CA VAL A 159 -8.15 22.17 -7.27
C VAL A 159 -8.54 22.78 -8.63
N ARG A 160 -8.21 22.11 -9.74
CA ARG A 160 -8.61 22.53 -11.11
C ARG A 160 -10.12 22.66 -11.26
N ARG A 161 -10.91 21.79 -10.62
CA ARG A 161 -12.38 21.81 -10.63
C ARG A 161 -13.00 22.69 -9.53
N ARG A 162 -12.19 23.45 -8.78
CA ARG A 162 -12.62 24.28 -7.62
C ARG A 162 -13.33 23.48 -6.50
N GLY A 163 -13.01 22.20 -6.38
CA GLY A 163 -13.53 21.29 -5.35
C GLY A 163 -12.60 21.08 -4.15
N ALA A 164 -11.50 21.83 -4.05
CA ALA A 164 -10.56 21.85 -2.92
C ALA A 164 -9.86 23.23 -2.86
N PRO A 165 -9.34 23.67 -1.69
CA PRO A 165 -8.50 24.88 -1.58
C PRO A 165 -7.26 24.78 -2.48
N PRO A 166 -6.67 25.89 -2.95
CA PRO A 166 -5.43 25.86 -3.70
C PRO A 166 -4.30 25.31 -2.80
N ILE A 167 -3.61 24.28 -3.27
CA ILE A 167 -2.48 23.63 -2.60
C ILE A 167 -1.35 23.52 -3.63
N GLU A 168 -0.14 23.95 -3.27
CA GLU A 168 1.08 23.76 -4.07
C GLU A 168 1.80 22.50 -3.56
N TYR A 169 2.24 21.64 -4.48
CA TYR A 169 2.94 20.37 -4.23
C TYR A 169 4.35 20.44 -4.84
#